data_AF-A0A1Q6A459-F1
#
_entry.id   AF-A0A1Q6A459-F1
#
_cell.length_a   1.000
_cell.length_b   1.000
_cell.length_c   1.000
_cell.angle_alpha   90.00
_cell.angle_beta   90.00
_cell.angle_gamma   90.00
#
_symmetry.space_group_name_H-M   'P 1'
#
loop_
_entity.id
_entity.type
_entity.pdbx_description
1 polymer ?
#
loop_
_entity_poly.entity_id
_entity_poly.type
_entity_poly.pdbx_seq_one_letter_code
_entity_poly.pdbx_strand_id
1 'polypeptide(L)'
;MSRNKGGRPPVGKGKRSFKIDVRFTEAEYRQVEALEKELGLKKTELVRRKLLNDSKGLVVNARELMNRLDAISLELSRSGNNINQLARYANRLQKRGLLSPPVIEEYNRLLRRHESDQVELALLFRKLIRSLIP
;
A
#
# COMPACT_ATOMS: atom_id res chain seq x y z
N MET A 1 51.22 -20.43 -20.98
CA MET A 1 49.86 -19.85 -21.06
C MET A 1 49.50 -19.22 -19.73
N SER A 2 49.40 -17.88 -19.67
CA SER A 2 49.09 -17.14 -18.44
C SER A 2 47.59 -17.15 -18.14
N ARG A 3 47.18 -17.65 -16.97
CA ARG A 3 45.78 -17.62 -16.50
C ARG A 3 45.46 -16.21 -15.99
N ASN A 4 44.56 -15.51 -16.68
CA ASN A 4 44.03 -14.23 -16.21
C ASN A 4 43.31 -14.42 -14.86
N LYS A 5 43.84 -13.82 -13.80
CA LYS A 5 43.16 -13.69 -12.49
C LYS A 5 41.97 -12.75 -12.72
N GLY A 6 40.76 -13.31 -12.68
CA GLY A 6 39.50 -12.60 -12.96
C GLY A 6 39.43 -11.26 -12.23
N GLY A 7 39.51 -10.17 -13.01
CA GLY A 7 39.36 -8.81 -12.50
C GLY A 7 37.90 -8.45 -12.23
N ARG A 8 37.70 -7.25 -11.65
CA ARG A 8 36.38 -6.68 -11.41
C ARG A 8 35.56 -6.65 -12.71
N PRO A 9 34.30 -7.12 -12.72
CA PRO A 9 33.45 -7.09 -13.90
C PRO A 9 33.35 -5.67 -14.47
N PRO A 10 33.35 -5.52 -15.81
CA PRO A 10 33.18 -4.22 -16.45
C PRO A 10 31.85 -3.60 -16.01
N VAL A 11 31.91 -2.39 -15.48
CA VAL A 11 30.73 -1.68 -15.00
C VAL A 11 29.88 -1.30 -16.21
N GLY A 12 28.66 -1.83 -16.29
CA GLY A 12 27.74 -1.63 -17.42
C GLY A 12 27.39 -0.15 -17.69
N LYS A 13 26.79 0.11 -18.86
CA LYS A 13 26.26 1.44 -19.23
C LYS A 13 25.27 1.91 -18.14
N GLY A 14 25.58 3.01 -17.47
CA GLY A 14 24.78 3.55 -16.34
C GLY A 14 25.57 3.87 -15.06
N LYS A 15 26.91 3.81 -15.08
CA LYS A 15 27.75 4.18 -13.93
C LYS A 15 27.43 5.61 -13.48
N ARG A 16 27.06 5.75 -12.20
CA ARG A 16 26.90 7.04 -11.51
C ARG A 16 28.30 7.65 -11.31
N SER A 17 28.74 8.48 -12.25
CA SER A 17 30.12 9.01 -12.30
C SER A 17 30.29 10.40 -11.66
N PHE A 18 29.19 11.10 -11.40
CA PHE A 18 29.20 12.44 -10.82
C PHE A 18 28.72 12.42 -9.37
N LYS A 19 29.34 13.23 -8.51
CA LYS A 19 29.00 13.39 -7.10
C LYS A 19 28.67 14.86 -6.79
N ILE A 20 27.79 15.05 -5.81
CA ILE A 20 27.46 16.36 -5.22
C ILE A 20 27.78 16.26 -3.74
N ASP A 21 28.66 17.14 -3.25
CA ASP A 21 29.04 17.21 -1.84
C ASP A 21 28.29 18.37 -1.18
N VAL A 22 27.60 18.12 -0.05
CA VAL A 22 26.79 19.12 0.69
C VAL A 22 27.15 19.03 2.18
N ARG A 23 27.20 20.18 2.85
CA ARG A 23 27.40 20.26 4.31
C ARG A 23 26.06 20.44 5.00
N PHE A 24 25.87 19.76 6.12
CA PHE A 24 24.68 19.86 6.97
C PHE A 24 25.11 20.36 8.36
N THR A 25 24.26 21.17 8.98
CA THR A 25 24.30 21.41 10.42
C THR A 25 23.89 20.14 11.18
N GLU A 26 24.19 20.08 12.47
CA GLU A 26 23.83 18.93 13.29
C GLU A 26 22.30 18.69 13.34
N ALA A 27 21.52 19.77 13.41
CA ALA A 27 20.06 19.71 13.41
C ALA A 27 19.52 19.12 12.10
N GLU A 28 20.03 19.58 10.96
CA GLU A 28 19.64 19.05 9.64
C GLU A 28 20.08 17.59 9.47
N TYR A 29 21.27 17.23 9.97
CA TYR A 29 21.74 15.86 9.91
C TYR A 29 20.86 14.90 10.71
N ARG A 30 20.42 15.29 11.91
CA ARG A 30 19.48 14.51 12.73
C ARG A 30 18.14 14.29 12.03
N GLN A 31 17.64 15.26 11.28
CA GLN A 31 16.42 15.10 10.47
C GLN A 31 16.61 14.03 9.39
N VAL A 32 17.76 14.03 8.69
CA VAL A 32 18.06 12.99 7.69
C VAL A 32 18.19 11.61 8.34
N GLU A 33 18.76 11.52 9.53
CA GLU A 33 18.89 10.26 10.27
C GLU A 33 17.53 9.71 10.74
N ALA A 34 16.63 10.59 11.19
CA ALA A 34 15.27 10.19 11.55
C ALA A 34 14.52 9.61 10.34
N LEU A 35 14.60 10.28 9.18
CA LEU A 35 13.99 9.81 7.94
C LEU A 35 14.63 8.50 7.43
N GLU A 36 15.92 8.31 7.64
CA GLU A 36 16.62 7.07 7.33
C GLU A 36 16.03 5.88 8.10
N LYS A 37 15.81 6.06 9.41
CA LYS A 37 15.25 5.03 10.30
C LYS A 37 13.79 4.73 9.97
N GLU A 38 13.03 5.76 9.63
CA GLU A 38 11.62 5.62 9.27
C GLU A 38 11.42 4.87 7.94
N LEU A 39 12.28 5.15 6.95
CA LEU A 39 12.12 4.66 5.58
C LEU A 39 13.01 3.45 5.24
N GLY A 40 14.01 3.13 6.06
CA GLY A 40 14.96 2.04 5.82
C GLY A 40 15.86 2.25 4.59
N LEU A 41 15.99 3.49 4.10
CA LEU A 41 16.80 3.87 2.94
C LEU A 41 18.10 4.54 3.37
N LYS A 42 19.21 4.28 2.69
CA LYS A 42 20.49 4.98 2.96
C LYS A 42 20.35 6.49 2.76
N LYS A 43 20.97 7.30 3.64
CA LYS A 43 20.97 8.78 3.58
C LYS A 43 21.23 9.35 2.18
N THR A 44 22.24 8.82 1.47
CA THR A 44 22.61 9.30 0.12
C THR A 44 21.57 8.98 -0.94
N GLU A 45 20.90 7.84 -0.82
CA GLU A 45 19.80 7.46 -1.71
C GLU A 45 18.54 8.28 -1.38
N LEU A 46 18.30 8.61 -0.12
CA LEU A 46 17.22 9.49 0.32
C LEU A 46 17.37 10.90 -0.27
N VAL A 47 18.55 11.51 -0.13
CA VAL A 47 18.85 12.84 -0.69
C VAL A 47 18.71 12.82 -2.21
N ARG A 48 19.24 11.79 -2.88
CA ARG A 48 19.15 11.64 -4.32
C ARG A 48 17.71 11.49 -4.80
N ARG A 49 16.90 10.64 -4.15
CA ARG A 49 15.48 10.46 -4.49
C ARG A 49 14.70 11.73 -4.26
N LYS A 50 14.93 12.43 -3.15
CA LYS A 50 14.27 13.71 -2.85
C LYS A 50 14.62 14.80 -3.86
N LEU A 51 15.87 14.85 -4.31
CA LEU A 51 16.35 15.81 -5.33
C LEU A 51 15.84 15.50 -6.74
N LEU A 52 15.77 14.21 -7.11
CA LEU A 52 15.40 13.79 -8.47
C LEU A 52 13.89 13.53 -8.65
N ASN A 53 13.13 13.31 -7.57
CA ASN A 53 11.69 13.03 -7.61
C ASN A 53 10.85 14.26 -7.24
N ASP A 54 11.19 15.45 -7.72
CA ASP A 54 10.50 16.71 -7.40
C ASP A 54 9.06 16.80 -7.97
N SER A 55 8.43 15.68 -8.29
CA SER A 55 6.99 15.59 -8.55
C SER A 55 6.49 14.15 -8.35
N LYS A 56 5.52 13.96 -7.45
CA LYS A 56 4.60 12.80 -7.34
C LYS A 56 5.00 11.56 -6.52
N GLY A 57 6.07 11.57 -5.74
CA GLY A 57 6.34 10.49 -4.79
C GLY A 57 6.23 10.98 -3.37
N LEU A 58 5.03 11.00 -2.78
CA LEU A 58 4.89 11.14 -1.34
C LEU A 58 5.83 10.09 -0.74
N VAL A 59 6.84 10.52 0.03
CA VAL A 59 7.69 9.62 0.81
C VAL A 59 6.80 9.11 1.94
N VAL A 60 5.79 8.31 1.59
CA VAL A 60 4.95 7.63 2.56
C VAL A 60 5.85 6.60 3.19
N ASN A 61 5.85 6.53 4.51
CA ASN A 61 6.26 5.32 5.19
C ASN A 61 5.34 4.19 4.71
N ALA A 62 5.73 3.53 3.62
CA ALA A 62 4.93 2.54 2.94
C ALA A 62 4.55 1.41 3.90
N ARG A 63 5.41 1.13 4.89
CA ARG A 63 5.14 0.16 5.95
C ARG A 63 4.00 0.61 6.87
N GLU A 64 4.01 1.86 7.34
CA GLU A 64 2.92 2.37 8.18
C GLU A 64 1.59 2.44 7.42
N LEU A 65 1.64 2.89 6.16
CA LEU A 65 0.44 2.91 5.31
C LEU A 65 -0.11 1.50 5.08
N MET A 66 0.74 0.53 4.73
CA MET A 66 0.30 -0.86 4.56
C MET A 66 -0.29 -1.41 5.85
N ASN A 67 0.32 -1.15 7.01
CA ASN A 67 -0.24 -1.58 8.30
C ASN A 67 -1.64 -0.97 8.56
N ARG A 68 -1.85 0.30 8.22
CA ARG A 68 -3.17 0.95 8.34
C ARG A 68 -4.18 0.36 7.36
N LEU A 69 -3.76 0.05 6.13
CA LEU A 69 -4.58 -0.61 5.13
C LEU A 69 -4.96 -2.04 5.54
N ASP A 70 -4.05 -2.78 6.16
CA ASP A 70 -4.30 -4.13 6.68
C ASP A 70 -5.35 -4.10 7.81
N ALA A 71 -5.27 -3.12 8.71
CA ALA A 71 -6.26 -2.93 9.77
C ALA A 71 -7.66 -2.64 9.21
N ILE A 72 -7.75 -1.76 8.20
CA ILE A 72 -9.02 -1.47 7.51
C ILE A 72 -9.54 -2.73 6.79
N SER A 73 -8.66 -3.46 6.11
CA SER A 73 -9.01 -4.69 5.40
C SER A 73 -9.53 -5.77 6.33
N LEU A 74 -8.98 -5.87 7.55
CA LEU A 74 -9.46 -6.79 8.57
C LEU A 74 -10.88 -6.46 9.04
N GLU A 75 -11.17 -5.18 9.31
CA GLU A 75 -12.51 -4.74 9.72
C GLU A 75 -13.54 -4.96 8.60
N LEU A 76 -13.16 -4.72 7.34
CA LEU A 76 -14.00 -5.04 6.18
C LEU A 76 -14.29 -6.54 6.09
N SER A 77 -13.28 -7.40 6.33
CA SER A 77 -13.46 -8.86 6.35
C SER A 77 -14.43 -9.30 7.47
N ARG A 78 -14.32 -8.70 8.67
CA ARG A 78 -15.24 -8.93 9.78
C ARG A 78 -16.67 -8.51 9.43
N SER A 79 -16.84 -7.34 8.81
CA SER A 79 -18.14 -6.88 8.31
C SER A 79 -18.73 -7.86 7.29
N GLY A 80 -17.92 -8.35 6.35
CA GLY A 80 -18.34 -9.37 5.38
C GLY A 80 -18.83 -10.67 6.03
N ASN A 81 -18.15 -11.11 7.10
CA ASN A 81 -18.60 -12.27 7.88
C ASN A 81 -19.96 -12.03 8.54
N ASN A 82 -20.19 -10.85 9.11
CA ASN A 82 -21.47 -10.48 9.72
C ASN A 82 -22.59 -10.46 8.67
N ILE A 83 -22.34 -9.89 7.50
CA ILE A 83 -23.29 -9.89 6.37
C ILE A 83 -23.62 -11.33 5.94
N ASN A 84 -22.63 -12.21 5.85
CA ASN A 84 -22.85 -13.62 5.52
C ASN A 84 -23.69 -14.34 6.59
N GLN A 85 -23.50 -14.03 7.87
CA GLN A 85 -24.31 -14.59 8.94
C GLN A 85 -25.77 -14.11 8.86
N LEU A 86 -25.98 -12.82 8.60
CA LEU A 86 -27.30 -12.23 8.38
C LEU A 86 -27.99 -12.87 7.17
N ALA A 87 -27.28 -13.04 6.05
CA ALA A 87 -27.81 -13.71 4.86
C ALA A 87 -28.22 -15.16 5.16
N ARG A 88 -27.39 -15.92 5.90
CA ARG A 88 -27.74 -17.30 6.32
C ARG A 88 -28.96 -17.32 7.24
N TYR A 89 -29.07 -16.37 8.16
CA TYR A 89 -30.23 -16.26 9.05
C TYR A 89 -31.50 -15.92 8.27
N ALA A 90 -31.42 -14.95 7.36
CA ALA A 90 -32.52 -14.59 6.47
C ALA A 90 -32.98 -15.80 5.63
N ASN A 91 -32.05 -16.54 5.03
CA ASN A 91 -32.38 -17.75 4.27
C ASN A 91 -33.09 -18.82 5.13
N ARG A 92 -32.74 -18.95 6.42
CA ARG A 92 -33.45 -19.86 7.34
C ARG A 92 -34.87 -19.38 7.63
N LEU A 93 -35.08 -18.08 7.85
CA LEU A 93 -36.40 -17.51 8.10
C LEU A 93 -37.30 -17.58 6.86
N GLN A 94 -36.74 -17.38 5.66
CA GLN A 94 -37.45 -17.48 4.38
C GLN A 94 -38.02 -18.89 4.18
N LYS A 95 -37.21 -19.93 4.45
CA LYS A 95 -37.65 -21.33 4.38
C LYS A 95 -38.78 -21.67 5.36
N ARG A 96 -38.93 -20.89 6.44
CA ARG A 96 -40.01 -21.04 7.43
C ARG A 96 -41.22 -20.16 7.11
N GLY A 97 -41.19 -19.37 6.04
CA GLY A 97 -42.25 -18.42 5.70
C GLY A 97 -42.35 -17.23 6.66
N LEU A 98 -41.32 -16.96 7.47
CA LEU A 98 -41.35 -15.98 8.56
C LEU A 98 -40.78 -14.60 8.16
N LEU A 99 -40.36 -14.42 6.90
CA LEU A 99 -39.80 -13.15 6.42
C LEU A 99 -40.82 -12.35 5.62
N SER A 100 -40.90 -11.06 5.96
CA SER A 100 -41.67 -10.07 5.22
C SER A 100 -41.01 -9.78 3.86
N PRO A 101 -41.73 -9.93 2.72
CA PRO A 101 -41.15 -9.67 1.39
C PRO A 101 -40.55 -8.27 1.20
N PRO A 102 -41.19 -7.16 1.65
CA PRO A 102 -40.58 -5.83 1.60
C PRO A 102 -39.22 -5.71 2.30
N VAL A 103 -39.04 -6.44 3.40
CA VAL A 103 -37.78 -6.43 4.16
C VAL A 103 -36.68 -7.15 3.38
N ILE A 104 -36.99 -8.25 2.70
CA ILE A 104 -36.03 -8.96 1.84
C ILE A 104 -35.64 -8.10 0.65
N GLU A 105 -36.59 -7.42 0.00
CA GLU A 105 -36.30 -6.56 -1.14
C GLU A 105 -35.36 -5.41 -0.77
N GLU A 106 -35.64 -4.73 0.34
CA GLU A 106 -34.79 -3.65 0.83
C GLU A 106 -33.42 -4.15 1.26
N TYR A 107 -33.35 -5.31 1.93
CA TYR A 107 -32.08 -5.95 2.28
C TYR A 107 -31.24 -6.26 1.04
N ASN A 108 -31.83 -6.87 0.02
CA ASN A 108 -31.14 -7.17 -1.23
C ASN A 108 -30.68 -5.91 -1.96
N ARG A 109 -31.45 -4.81 -1.89
CA ARG A 109 -31.05 -3.51 -2.45
C ARG A 109 -29.80 -2.97 -1.75
N LEU A 110 -29.77 -2.98 -0.42
CA LEU A 110 -28.63 -2.54 0.37
C LEU A 110 -27.39 -3.42 0.12
N LEU A 111 -27.58 -4.73 -0.01
CA LEU A 111 -26.49 -5.68 -0.23
C LEU A 111 -25.82 -5.50 -1.60
N ARG A 112 -26.62 -5.27 -2.66
CA ARG A 112 -26.09 -4.93 -3.98
C ARG A 112 -25.31 -3.61 -3.98
N ARG A 113 -25.79 -2.60 -3.25
CA ARG A 113 -25.06 -1.34 -3.09
C ARG A 113 -23.72 -1.56 -2.40
N HIS A 114 -23.73 -2.30 -1.30
CA HIS A 114 -22.52 -2.64 -0.57
C HIS A 114 -21.51 -3.40 -1.45
N GLU A 115 -21.96 -4.35 -2.27
CA GLU A 115 -21.10 -5.08 -3.21
C GLU A 115 -20.43 -4.13 -4.22
N SER A 116 -21.18 -3.18 -4.78
CA SER A 116 -20.62 -2.16 -5.68
C SER A 116 -19.56 -1.31 -4.99
N ASP A 117 -19.85 -0.84 -3.76
CA ASP A 117 -18.92 -0.02 -2.98
C ASP A 117 -17.63 -0.81 -2.65
N GLN A 118 -17.72 -2.11 -2.35
CA GLN A 118 -16.56 -2.97 -2.11
C GLN A 118 -15.67 -3.13 -3.37
N VAL A 119 -16.29 -3.29 -4.54
CA VAL A 119 -15.54 -3.39 -5.81
C VAL A 119 -14.81 -2.08 -6.12
N GLU A 120 -15.49 -0.95 -5.95
CA GLU A 120 -14.88 0.38 -6.13
C GLU A 120 -13.71 0.60 -5.17
N LEU A 121 -13.90 0.29 -3.89
CA LEU A 121 -12.86 0.38 -2.87
C LEU A 121 -11.63 -0.47 -3.23
N ALA A 122 -11.84 -1.70 -3.70
CA ALA A 122 -10.75 -2.58 -4.12
C ALA A 122 -9.97 -2.01 -5.32
N LEU A 123 -10.67 -1.39 -6.28
CA LEU A 123 -10.03 -0.71 -7.41
C LEU A 123 -9.21 0.50 -6.96
N LEU A 124 -9.74 1.31 -6.04
CA LEU A 124 -9.04 2.46 -5.46
C LEU A 124 -7.79 2.02 -4.70
N PHE A 125 -7.86 0.96 -3.89
CA PHE A 125 -6.68 0.41 -3.23
C PHE A 125 -5.64 -0.11 -4.22
N ARG A 126 -6.02 -0.82 -5.27
CA ARG A 126 -5.06 -1.24 -6.31
C ARG A 126 -4.39 -0.06 -7.00
N LYS A 127 -5.14 1.01 -7.31
CA LYS A 127 -4.59 2.25 -7.90
C LYS A 127 -3.60 2.92 -6.94
N LEU A 128 -3.97 3.00 -5.66
CA LEU A 128 -3.15 3.60 -4.61
C LEU A 128 -1.85 2.81 -4.41
N ILE A 129 -1.91 1.48 -4.28
CA ILE A 129 -0.74 0.61 -4.20
C ILE A 129 0.15 0.78 -5.43
N ARG A 130 -0.43 0.79 -6.65
CA ARG A 130 0.33 0.99 -7.90
C ARG A 130 0.97 2.38 -7.98
N SER A 131 0.39 3.41 -7.38
CA SER A 131 1.01 4.75 -7.33
C SER A 131 2.16 4.86 -6.32
N LEU A 132 2.27 3.90 -5.39
CA LEU A 132 3.28 3.91 -4.33
C LEU A 132 4.43 2.94 -4.58
N ILE A 133 4.23 1.92 -5.40
CA ILE A 133 5.27 1.01 -5.85
C ILE A 133 5.78 1.52 -7.20
N PRO A 134 7.06 1.96 -7.32
CA PRO A 134 7.64 2.43 -8.58
C PRO A 134 7.79 1.31 -9.62
#